data_AF-A0A9P8ZMM9-F1
#
_entry.id   AF-A0A9P8ZMM9-F1
#
_cell.length_a   1.000
_cell.length_b   1.000
_cell.length_c   1.000
_cell.angle_alpha   90.00
_cell.angle_beta   90.00
_cell.angle_gamma   90.00
#
_symmetry.space_group_name_H-M   'P 1'
#
loop_
_entity.id
_entity.type
_entity.pdbx_description
1 polymer ?
#
loop_
_entity_poly.entity_id
_entity_poly.type
_entity_poly.pdbx_seq_one_letter_code
_entity_poly.pdbx_strand_id
1 'polypeptide(L)'
;MSATRYCVSCAICQEELLPNDEQRSPVVLSCGHIFCKRDLERHIQAGRQRRGPTTCPICREPLNEVKRVYFEEVPVDSPRRVSMSSAPARKRKLRAAVQVAQGRVQSQEDGEDLDQLEDTVASVEQVILDGYAVEDEDDPEARQAIQSLARNVEKIRRSIESARRANRDEVQQLRNTNQVLENNLSKAILLAEMGRERTTDLQTELNQYAAKYAELQARYRKEAAGRLEAAKRAQAAEDRIEKMNKLRAQKVHAAAKASRHNTRRREASLDDSLEIV
;
A
#
# COMPACT_ATOMS: atom_id res chain seq x y z
N MET A 1 59.22 -21.07 24.20
CA MET A 1 59.88 -19.83 24.65
C MET A 1 58.96 -19.16 25.66
N SER A 2 59.32 -19.23 26.94
CA SER A 2 58.50 -18.67 28.03
C SER A 2 58.47 -17.16 27.88
N ALA A 3 57.29 -16.56 27.75
CA ALA A 3 57.14 -15.10 27.73
C ALA A 3 57.75 -14.53 29.02
N THR A 4 58.79 -13.73 28.89
CA THR A 4 59.42 -13.00 29.99
C THR A 4 58.37 -12.02 30.52
N ARG A 5 57.63 -12.42 31.57
CA ARG A 5 56.73 -11.52 32.28
C ARG A 5 57.61 -10.52 33.03
N TYR A 6 57.62 -9.27 32.58
CA TYR A 6 58.18 -8.18 33.38
C TYR A 6 57.21 -7.93 34.55
N CYS A 7 57.54 -8.51 35.70
CA CYS A 7 56.87 -8.27 36.97
C CYS A 7 57.32 -6.91 37.50
N VAL A 8 56.39 -5.94 37.57
CA VAL A 8 56.65 -4.65 38.23
C VAL A 8 56.32 -4.83 39.71
N SER A 9 57.30 -4.68 40.59
CA SER A 9 57.12 -4.84 42.04
C SER A 9 57.19 -3.50 42.77
N CYS A 10 56.47 -3.40 43.89
CA CYS A 10 56.57 -2.26 44.78
C CYS A 10 57.95 -2.22 45.44
N ALA A 11 58.65 -1.08 45.39
CA ALA A 11 59.95 -0.97 46.04
C ALA A 11 59.91 -1.00 47.58
N ILE A 12 58.72 -0.88 48.21
CA ILE A 12 58.55 -1.01 49.68
C ILE A 12 58.16 -2.44 50.06
N CYS A 13 57.00 -2.93 49.60
CA CYS A 13 56.49 -4.24 50.02
C CYS A 13 57.00 -5.40 49.17
N GLN A 14 57.70 -5.14 48.07
CA GLN A 14 58.25 -6.12 47.12
C GLN A 14 57.20 -7.02 46.46
N GLU A 15 55.91 -6.75 46.67
CA GLU A 15 54.82 -7.47 46.03
C GLU A 15 54.65 -7.04 44.56
N GLU A 16 54.24 -7.98 43.71
CA GLU A 16 53.92 -7.76 42.31
C GLU A 16 52.68 -6.87 42.16
N LEU A 17 52.77 -5.85 41.30
CA LEU A 17 51.71 -4.89 41.05
C LEU A 17 50.93 -5.32 39.82
N LEU A 18 49.73 -5.85 40.05
CA LEU A 18 48.87 -6.36 39.00
C LEU A 18 48.14 -5.23 38.25
N PRO A 19 47.90 -5.40 36.93
CA PRO A 19 46.94 -4.59 36.21
C PRO A 19 45.56 -4.69 36.86
N ASN A 20 44.90 -3.56 37.08
CA ASN A 20 43.54 -3.45 37.63
C ASN A 20 43.38 -3.68 39.15
N ASP A 21 44.46 -3.76 39.93
CA ASP A 21 44.34 -3.67 41.39
C ASP A 21 44.21 -2.20 41.81
N GLU A 22 42.98 -1.76 42.08
CA GLU A 22 42.69 -0.38 42.48
C GLU A 22 43.31 -0.01 43.84
N GLN A 23 43.46 -0.99 44.74
CA GLN A 23 44.03 -0.76 46.07
C GLN A 23 45.55 -0.72 46.06
N ARG A 24 46.19 -1.48 45.17
CA ARG A 24 47.65 -1.54 45.00
C ARG A 24 48.12 -0.99 43.67
N SER A 25 47.43 0.03 43.15
CA SER A 25 47.78 0.58 41.84
C SER A 25 49.22 1.10 41.81
N PRO A 26 49.98 0.79 40.75
CA PRO A 26 51.37 1.21 40.62
C PRO A 26 51.48 2.72 40.40
N VAL A 27 52.44 3.31 41.10
CA VAL A 27 52.73 4.73 41.07
C VAL A 27 54.23 4.91 40.88
N VAL A 28 54.59 5.72 39.90
CA VAL A 28 55.96 6.13 39.59
C VAL A 28 56.20 7.52 40.15
N LEU A 29 57.32 7.68 40.85
CA LEU A 29 57.82 8.99 41.26
C LEU A 29 58.67 9.62 40.15
N SER A 30 58.92 10.93 40.22
CA SER A 30 59.84 11.62 39.30
C SER A 30 61.25 11.00 39.26
N CYS A 31 61.70 10.41 40.37
CA CYS A 31 62.96 9.68 40.47
C CYS A 31 62.96 8.28 39.82
N GLY A 32 61.85 7.87 39.18
CA GLY A 32 61.71 6.59 38.49
C GLY A 32 61.37 5.38 39.37
N HIS A 33 61.37 5.52 40.70
CA HIS A 33 61.00 4.43 41.61
C HIS A 33 59.49 4.16 41.61
N ILE A 34 59.12 2.88 41.67
CA ILE A 34 57.74 2.40 41.58
C ILE A 34 57.26 1.88 42.93
N PHE A 35 56.06 2.27 43.33
CA PHE A 35 55.42 1.87 44.58
C PHE A 35 53.96 1.52 44.35
N CYS A 36 53.37 0.72 45.24
CA CYS A 36 51.92 0.68 45.33
C CYS A 36 51.43 1.98 45.97
N LYS A 37 50.29 2.49 45.52
CA LYS A 37 49.69 3.74 46.02
C LYS A 37 49.59 3.76 47.55
N ARG A 38 49.13 2.66 48.14
CA ARG A 38 48.95 2.51 49.60
C ARG A 38 50.25 2.72 50.40
N ASP A 39 51.35 2.11 49.98
CA ASP A 39 52.62 2.19 50.73
C ASP A 39 53.24 3.57 50.60
N LEU A 40 53.14 4.18 49.42
CA LEU A 40 53.62 5.53 49.19
C LEU A 40 52.81 6.55 50.01
N GLU A 41 51.49 6.43 50.06
CA GLU A 41 50.62 7.30 50.87
C GLU A 41 50.94 7.19 52.37
N ARG A 42 51.15 5.98 52.88
CA ARG A 42 51.58 5.74 54.27
C ARG A 42 52.91 6.42 54.57
N HIS A 43 53.88 6.32 53.65
CA HIS A 43 55.19 6.96 53.81
C HIS A 43 55.07 8.49 53.84
N ILE A 44 54.31 9.07 52.91
CA ILE A 44 54.05 10.51 52.84
C ILE A 44 53.37 11.00 54.13
N GLN A 45 52.38 10.25 54.62
CA GLN A 45 51.65 10.59 55.85
C GLN A 45 52.57 10.55 57.08
N ALA A 46 53.43 9.53 57.19
CA ALA A 46 54.42 9.44 58.26
C ALA A 46 55.46 10.58 58.21
N GLY A 47 55.89 10.98 57.00
CA GLY A 47 56.79 12.12 56.80
C GLY A 47 56.18 13.46 57.23
N ARG A 48 54.90 13.68 56.88
CA ARG A 48 54.15 14.90 57.26
C ARG A 48 53.99 15.04 58.78
N GLN A 49 53.72 13.94 59.50
CA GLN A 49 53.61 13.98 60.96
C GLN A 49 54.92 14.40 61.65
N ARG A 50 56.07 14.11 61.02
CA ARG A 50 57.40 14.50 61.51
C ARG A 50 57.86 15.88 61.05
N ARG A 51 56.99 16.65 60.35
CA ARG A 51 57.30 17.95 59.70
C ARG A 51 58.52 17.92 58.78
N GLY A 52 58.86 16.75 58.22
CA GLY A 52 59.96 16.59 57.28
C GLY A 52 59.51 16.80 55.83
N PRO A 53 60.45 17.09 54.91
CA PRO A 53 60.14 17.10 53.48
C PRO A 53 59.70 15.71 53.02
N THR A 54 58.71 15.66 52.14
CA THR A 54 58.23 14.41 51.55
C THR A 54 59.22 13.95 50.48
N THR A 55 59.96 12.87 50.77
CA THR A 55 61.00 12.33 49.89
C THR A 55 60.67 10.92 49.41
N CYS A 56 61.31 10.48 48.32
CA CYS A 56 61.27 9.10 47.89
C CYS A 56 61.80 8.15 48.99
N PRO A 57 61.10 7.06 49.34
CA PRO A 57 61.55 6.09 50.33
C PRO A 57 62.92 5.46 50.03
N ILE A 58 63.31 5.39 48.76
CA ILE A 58 64.51 4.70 48.29
C ILE A 58 65.68 5.67 48.12
N CYS A 59 65.54 6.66 47.25
CA CYS A 59 66.63 7.59 46.91
C CYS A 59 66.60 8.91 47.69
N ARG A 60 65.57 9.15 48.52
CA ARG A 60 65.39 10.37 49.31
C ARG A 60 65.30 11.68 48.51
N GLU A 61 65.10 11.60 47.19
CA GLU A 61 64.81 12.78 46.37
C GLU A 61 63.43 13.38 46.72
N PRO A 62 63.26 14.72 46.65
CA PRO A 62 61.99 15.37 46.94
C PRO A 62 60.88 14.94 45.96
N LEU A 63 59.69 14.70 46.51
CA LEU A 63 58.51 14.31 45.76
C LEU A 63 57.91 15.53 45.03
N ASN A 64 58.21 15.66 43.74
CA ASN A 64 57.67 16.77 42.92
C ASN A 64 56.39 16.34 42.17
N GLU A 65 56.39 15.14 41.58
CA GLU A 65 55.26 14.60 40.83
C GLU A 65 55.07 13.10 41.12
N VAL A 66 53.81 12.71 41.26
CA VAL A 66 53.40 11.33 41.52
C VAL A 66 52.49 10.91 40.36
N LYS A 67 52.97 9.99 39.53
CA LYS A 67 52.31 9.57 38.28
C LYS A 67 51.78 8.15 38.42
N ARG A 68 50.49 7.94 38.18
CA ARG A 68 49.89 6.60 38.15
C ARG A 68 50.26 5.91 36.85
N VAL A 69 50.70 4.65 36.94
CA VAL A 69 51.03 3.84 35.77
C VAL A 69 49.81 2.99 35.42
N TYR A 70 49.40 3.02 34.15
CA TYR A 70 48.37 2.15 33.62
C TYR A 70 49.03 1.15 32.68
N PHE A 71 48.72 -0.13 32.85
CA PHE A 71 49.13 -1.16 31.91
C PHE A 71 48.08 -1.23 30.81
N GLU A 72 48.46 -0.89 29.57
CA GLU A 72 47.63 -1.22 28.42
C GLU A 72 47.79 -2.73 28.11
N GLU A 73 46.66 -3.43 28.03
CA GLU A 73 46.63 -4.81 27.51
C GLU A 73 46.88 -4.77 26.01
N VAL A 74 48.16 -4.86 25.63
CA VAL A 74 48.53 -4.93 24.21
C VAL A 74 48.63 -6.40 23.77
N PRO A 75 48.11 -6.77 22.59
CA PRO A 75 48.29 -8.09 21.99
C PRO A 75 49.76 -8.53 21.98
N VAL A 76 49.98 -9.84 22.13
CA VAL A 76 51.25 -10.49 22.52
C VAL A 76 52.45 -10.14 21.61
N ASP A 77 52.22 -9.64 20.40
CA ASP A 77 53.25 -9.43 19.37
C ASP A 77 53.64 -7.98 19.06
N SER A 78 53.31 -7.00 19.91
CA SER A 78 53.74 -5.61 19.68
C SER A 78 54.48 -5.00 20.88
N PRO A 79 55.46 -4.10 20.63
CA PRO A 79 56.19 -3.43 21.70
C PRO A 79 55.22 -2.60 22.55
N ARG A 80 54.97 -3.09 23.78
CA ARG A 80 54.08 -2.46 24.77
C ARG A 80 54.60 -1.05 25.12
N ARG A 81 53.87 -0.02 24.70
CA ARG A 81 54.09 1.37 25.12
C ARG A 81 53.25 1.67 26.36
N VAL A 82 53.83 2.35 27.33
CA VAL A 82 53.11 2.88 28.50
C VAL A 82 52.74 4.33 28.18
N SER A 83 51.45 4.61 27.99
CA SER A 83 50.93 5.96 27.72
C SER A 83 50.61 6.69 29.03
N MET A 84 50.96 7.98 29.08
CA MET A 84 50.91 8.83 30.27
C MET A 84 50.09 10.10 29.98
N SER A 85 48.78 10.02 29.69
CA SER A 85 47.88 11.22 29.81
C SER A 85 46.36 11.02 29.58
N SER A 86 45.61 11.73 30.45
CA SER A 86 44.23 12.27 30.35
C SER A 86 43.03 11.34 30.61
N ALA A 87 41.93 11.95 31.11
CA ALA A 87 40.69 11.38 31.66
C ALA A 87 40.23 10.04 31.07
N PRO A 88 39.63 9.13 31.88
CA PRO A 88 39.33 7.76 31.46
C PRO A 88 38.55 7.76 30.15
N ALA A 89 39.07 7.03 29.15
CA ALA A 89 38.59 7.04 27.75
C ALA A 89 37.07 6.87 27.60
N ARG A 90 36.40 6.26 28.59
CA ARG A 90 34.94 6.14 28.66
C ARG A 90 34.20 7.47 28.74
N LYS A 91 34.64 8.46 29.54
CA LYS A 91 33.94 9.76 29.70
C LYS A 91 33.92 10.57 28.40
N ARG A 92 35.06 10.61 27.69
CA ARG A 92 35.14 11.29 26.37
C ARG A 92 34.27 10.61 25.32
N LYS A 93 34.25 9.27 25.31
CA LYS A 93 33.37 8.48 24.41
C LYS A 93 31.90 8.75 24.69
N LEU A 94 31.49 8.80 25.96
CA LEU A 94 30.11 9.10 26.34
C LEU A 94 29.69 10.52 25.92
N ARG A 95 30.52 11.54 26.20
CA ARG A 95 30.22 12.93 25.77
C ARG A 95 30.09 13.04 24.25
N ALA A 96 30.97 12.40 23.49
CA ALA A 96 30.87 12.37 22.03
C ALA A 96 29.59 11.65 21.55
N ALA A 97 29.24 10.52 22.15
CA ALA A 97 28.02 9.79 21.84
C ALA A 97 26.75 10.61 22.15
N VAL A 98 26.72 11.31 23.29
CA VAL A 98 25.65 12.23 23.67
C VAL A 98 25.51 13.37 22.68
N GLN A 99 26.62 13.97 22.23
CA GLN A 99 26.59 15.06 21.26
C GLN A 99 26.08 14.60 19.88
N VAL A 100 26.49 13.40 19.43
CA VAL A 100 25.97 12.79 18.19
C VAL A 100 24.48 12.49 18.32
N ALA A 101 24.05 11.93 19.45
CA ALA A 101 22.64 11.65 19.73
C ALA A 101 21.79 12.94 19.74
N GLN A 102 22.29 14.01 20.35
CA GLN A 102 21.63 15.32 20.33
C GLN A 102 21.52 15.88 18.92
N GLY A 103 22.58 15.78 18.11
CA GLY A 103 22.56 16.19 16.71
C GLY A 103 21.48 15.45 15.91
N ARG A 104 21.37 14.12 16.09
CA ARG A 104 20.34 13.31 15.42
C ARG A 104 18.92 13.68 15.82
N VAL A 105 18.68 13.92 17.11
CA VAL A 105 17.37 14.34 17.62
C VAL A 105 17.00 15.74 17.12
N GLN A 106 17.98 16.64 16.98
CA GLN A 106 17.77 18.00 16.47
C GLN A 106 17.57 18.06 14.95
N SER A 107 18.17 17.12 14.21
CA SER A 107 17.99 17.04 12.76
C SER A 107 16.67 16.41 12.34
N GLN A 108 15.91 15.83 13.27
CA GLN A 108 14.58 15.32 12.95
C GLN A 108 13.62 16.48 12.66
N GLU A 109 13.37 16.71 11.38
CA GLU A 109 12.34 17.64 10.92
C GLU A 109 10.95 16.98 10.92
N ASP A 110 9.90 17.80 10.99
CA ASP A 110 8.51 17.36 10.87
C ASP A 110 8.29 16.78 9.45
N GLY A 111 8.43 15.47 9.28
CA GLY A 111 8.25 14.80 7.99
C GLY A 111 9.15 13.58 7.74
N GLU A 112 10.02 13.21 8.67
CA GLU A 112 10.78 11.96 8.58
C GLU A 112 9.87 10.73 8.64
N ASP A 113 10.33 9.67 7.97
CA ASP A 113 9.63 8.38 7.95
C ASP A 113 9.57 7.78 9.37
N LEU A 114 8.47 7.08 9.67
CA LEU A 114 8.24 6.43 10.97
C LEU A 114 9.38 5.47 11.32
N ASP A 115 9.88 4.74 10.32
CA ASP A 115 10.97 3.79 10.49
C ASP A 115 12.29 4.50 10.87
N GLN A 116 12.57 5.68 10.29
CA GLN A 116 13.76 6.47 10.60
C GLN A 116 13.69 7.08 12.01
N LEU A 117 12.49 7.48 12.44
CA LEU A 117 12.22 7.92 13.80
C LEU A 117 12.47 6.80 14.82
N GLU A 118 12.05 5.58 14.51
CA GLU A 118 12.24 4.40 15.36
C GLU A 118 13.71 4.00 15.50
N ASP A 119 14.47 4.01 14.40
CA ASP A 119 15.92 3.77 14.41
C ASP A 119 16.66 4.82 15.23
N THR A 120 16.26 6.08 15.10
CA THR A 120 16.84 7.19 15.87
C THR A 120 16.56 7.01 17.36
N VAL A 121 15.34 6.67 17.73
CA VAL A 121 14.94 6.36 19.11
C VAL A 121 15.77 5.20 19.67
N ALA A 122 15.86 4.08 18.96
CA ALA A 122 16.63 2.91 19.40
C ALA A 122 18.12 3.23 19.58
N SER A 123 18.72 3.99 18.66
CA SER A 123 20.11 4.41 18.75
C SER A 123 20.38 5.35 19.92
N VAL A 124 19.47 6.28 20.23
CA VAL A 124 19.64 7.23 21.33
C VAL A 124 19.40 6.55 22.68
N GLU A 125 18.48 5.60 22.76
CA GLU A 125 18.23 4.80 23.96
C GLU A 125 19.44 4.00 24.40
N GLN A 126 20.19 3.42 23.46
CA GLN A 126 21.44 2.74 23.79
C GLN A 126 22.44 3.70 24.45
N VAL A 127 22.57 4.93 23.94
CA VAL A 127 23.45 5.96 24.53
C VAL A 127 22.97 6.39 25.93
N ILE A 128 21.65 6.48 26.14
CA ILE A 128 21.07 6.78 27.45
C ILE A 128 21.36 5.65 28.45
N LEU A 129 21.17 4.39 28.06
CA LEU A 129 21.45 3.22 28.90
C LEU A 129 22.93 3.14 29.27
N ASP A 130 23.82 3.29 28.28
CA ASP A 130 25.27 3.30 28.48
C ASP A 130 25.70 4.48 29.38
N GLY A 131 25.00 5.61 29.29
CA GLY A 131 25.23 6.79 30.13
C GLY A 131 24.80 6.62 31.59
N TYR A 132 23.69 5.93 31.86
CA TYR A 132 23.25 5.62 33.23
C TYR A 132 24.12 4.55 33.90
N ALA A 133 24.75 3.66 33.13
CA ALA A 133 25.66 2.65 33.65
C ALA A 133 27.00 3.23 34.17
N VAL A 134 27.31 4.50 33.86
CA VAL A 134 28.48 5.19 34.40
C VAL A 134 28.07 5.81 35.74
N GLU A 135 28.31 5.08 36.83
CA GLU A 135 27.96 5.49 38.21
C GLU A 135 28.74 6.71 38.75
N ASP A 136 29.63 7.32 37.96
CA ASP A 136 30.42 8.46 38.41
C ASP A 136 29.53 9.68 38.69
N GLU A 137 29.43 10.06 39.97
CA GLU A 137 28.72 11.27 40.44
C GLU A 137 29.36 12.58 39.97
N ASP A 138 30.58 12.52 39.41
CA ASP A 138 31.43 13.69 39.17
C ASP A 138 31.14 14.47 37.87
N ASP A 139 30.13 14.10 37.06
CA ASP A 139 29.80 14.82 35.80
C ASP A 139 28.31 15.23 35.72
N PRO A 140 27.91 16.32 36.40
CA PRO A 140 26.52 16.79 36.41
C PRO A 140 26.04 17.26 35.03
N GLU A 141 26.94 17.78 34.18
CA GLU A 141 26.61 18.22 32.83
C GLU A 141 26.19 17.04 31.95
N ALA A 142 26.95 15.93 31.99
CA ALA A 142 26.61 14.72 31.26
C ALA A 142 25.26 14.14 31.72
N ARG A 143 25.00 14.12 33.04
CA ARG A 143 23.70 13.69 33.59
C ARG A 143 22.54 14.57 33.09
N GLN A 144 22.71 15.89 33.09
CA GLN A 144 21.70 16.81 32.60
C GLN A 144 21.45 16.62 31.09
N ALA A 145 22.50 16.40 30.29
CA ALA A 145 22.38 16.12 28.86
C ALA A 145 21.64 14.80 28.58
N ILE A 146 21.95 13.73 29.33
CA ILE A 146 21.26 12.43 29.24
C ILE A 146 19.77 12.58 29.63
N GLN A 147 19.46 13.32 30.68
CA GLN A 147 18.08 13.60 31.07
C GLN A 147 17.31 14.38 30.00
N SER A 148 17.96 15.36 29.36
CA SER A 148 17.36 16.08 28.24
C SER A 148 17.10 15.17 27.04
N LEU A 149 18.06 14.29 26.70
CA LEU A 149 17.88 13.29 25.64
C LEU A 149 16.71 12.36 25.96
N ALA A 150 16.60 11.86 27.19
CA ALA A 150 15.50 10.99 27.60
C ALA A 150 14.12 11.66 27.43
N ARG A 151 13.99 12.94 27.78
CA ARG A 151 12.74 13.70 27.55
C ARG A 151 12.41 13.86 26.07
N ASN A 152 13.42 14.09 25.22
CA ASN A 152 13.24 14.23 23.79
C ASN A 152 12.84 12.89 23.14
N VAL A 153 13.49 11.80 23.53
CA VAL A 153 13.13 10.44 23.09
C VAL A 153 11.68 10.12 23.46
N GLU A 154 11.26 10.44 24.69
CA GLU A 154 9.88 10.26 25.12
C GLU A 154 8.89 11.10 24.28
N LYS A 155 9.27 12.32 23.90
CA LYS A 155 8.46 13.15 22.98
C LYS A 155 8.35 12.49 21.60
N ILE A 156 9.44 11.98 21.05
CA ILE A 156 9.46 11.30 19.74
C ILE A 156 8.61 10.02 19.80
N ARG A 157 8.72 9.21 20.86
CA ARG A 157 7.90 8.01 21.07
C ARG A 157 6.41 8.33 21.06
N ARG A 158 5.96 9.38 21.75
CA ARG A 158 4.56 9.82 21.73
C ARG A 158 4.12 10.25 20.33
N SER A 159 5.00 10.91 19.58
CA SER A 159 4.74 11.28 18.19
C SER A 159 4.55 10.04 17.31
N ILE A 160 5.48 9.07 17.39
CA ILE A 160 5.41 7.77 16.70
C ILE A 160 4.11 7.04 17.04
N GLU A 161 3.75 6.95 18.31
CA GLU A 161 2.50 6.29 18.74
C GLU A 161 1.26 7.00 18.21
N SER A 162 1.25 8.34 18.23
CA SER A 162 0.16 9.14 17.68
C SER A 162 0.01 8.92 16.18
N ALA A 163 1.11 8.95 15.43
CA ALA A 163 1.14 8.69 13.99
C ALA A 163 0.67 7.25 13.68
N ARG A 164 1.12 6.25 14.44
CA ARG A 164 0.67 4.85 14.31
C ARG A 164 -0.82 4.68 14.62
N ARG A 165 -1.39 5.47 15.53
CA ARG A 165 -2.84 5.47 15.79
C ARG A 165 -3.58 6.09 14.61
N ALA A 166 -3.16 7.27 14.16
CA ALA A 166 -3.74 7.94 12.99
C ALA A 166 -3.71 7.04 11.74
N ASN A 167 -2.57 6.41 11.43
CA ASN A 167 -2.46 5.48 10.31
C ASN A 167 -3.38 4.25 10.46
N ARG A 168 -3.53 3.71 11.68
CA ARG A 168 -4.46 2.60 11.91
C ARG A 168 -5.92 3.01 11.70
N ASP A 169 -6.29 4.20 12.16
CA ASP A 169 -7.63 4.74 11.98
C ASP A 169 -7.92 5.01 10.50
N GLU A 170 -6.95 5.58 9.77
CA GLU A 170 -7.05 5.80 8.32
C GLU A 170 -7.18 4.48 7.56
N VAL A 171 -6.33 3.48 7.84
CA VAL A 171 -6.44 2.15 7.24
C VAL A 171 -7.80 1.51 7.53
N GLN A 172 -8.34 1.69 8.73
CA GLN A 172 -9.66 1.19 9.08
C GLN A 172 -10.78 1.93 8.34
N GLN A 173 -10.68 3.26 8.17
CA GLN A 173 -11.61 4.05 7.37
C GLN A 173 -11.57 3.62 5.90
N LEU A 174 -10.39 3.40 5.33
CA LEU A 174 -10.23 2.90 3.96
C LEU A 174 -10.83 1.50 3.79
N ARG A 175 -10.65 0.60 4.78
CA ARG A 175 -11.30 -0.73 4.78
C ARG A 175 -12.82 -0.62 4.80
N ASN A 176 -13.37 0.22 5.68
CA ASN A 176 -14.82 0.43 5.75
C ASN A 176 -15.36 1.00 4.43
N THR A 177 -14.63 1.94 3.82
CA THR A 177 -14.99 2.55 2.54
C THR A 177 -14.97 1.52 1.41
N ASN A 178 -13.91 0.70 1.33
CA ASN A 178 -13.82 -0.40 0.37
C ASN A 178 -14.97 -1.39 0.53
N GLN A 179 -15.32 -1.77 1.75
CA GLN A 179 -16.46 -2.66 1.99
C GLN A 179 -17.80 -2.07 1.51
N VAL A 180 -18.02 -0.77 1.69
CA VAL A 180 -19.20 -0.08 1.16
C VAL A 180 -19.19 -0.08 -0.37
N LEU A 181 -18.05 0.16 -1.00
CA LEU A 181 -17.90 0.12 -2.45
C LEU A 181 -18.13 -1.28 -3.02
N GLU A 182 -17.62 -2.34 -2.38
CA GLU A 182 -17.86 -3.73 -2.76
C GLU A 182 -19.35 -4.09 -2.67
N ASN A 183 -20.03 -3.66 -1.60
CA ASN A 183 -21.48 -3.83 -1.46
C ASN A 183 -22.26 -3.09 -2.55
N ASN A 184 -21.86 -1.87 -2.89
CA ASN A 184 -22.49 -1.08 -3.95
C ASN A 184 -22.26 -1.69 -5.33
N LEU A 185 -21.05 -2.19 -5.60
CA LEU A 185 -20.72 -2.90 -6.84
C LEU A 185 -21.59 -4.16 -6.98
N SER A 186 -21.72 -4.93 -5.90
CA SER A 186 -22.55 -6.15 -5.88
C SER A 186 -24.03 -5.84 -6.18
N LYS A 187 -24.57 -4.75 -5.61
CA LYS A 187 -25.93 -4.26 -5.92
C LYS A 187 -26.07 -3.83 -7.38
N ALA A 188 -25.07 -3.12 -7.92
CA ALA A 188 -25.09 -2.68 -9.31
C ALA A 188 -25.07 -3.86 -10.30
N ILE A 189 -24.28 -4.90 -10.00
CA ILE A 189 -24.25 -6.14 -10.79
C ILE A 189 -25.64 -6.81 -10.79
N LEU A 190 -26.26 -6.96 -9.62
CA LEU A 190 -27.60 -7.54 -9.50
C LEU A 190 -28.65 -6.75 -10.31
N LEU A 191 -28.64 -5.42 -10.19
CA LEU A 191 -29.56 -4.57 -10.96
C LEU A 191 -29.32 -4.69 -12.47
N ALA A 192 -28.07 -4.80 -12.91
CA ALA A 192 -27.74 -5.01 -14.32
C ALA A 192 -28.19 -6.39 -14.82
N GLU A 193 -28.12 -7.43 -13.99
CA GLU A 193 -28.66 -8.77 -14.31
C GLU A 193 -30.17 -8.74 -14.46
N MET A 194 -30.88 -8.14 -13.50
CA MET A 194 -32.33 -7.94 -13.59
C MET A 194 -32.73 -7.13 -14.83
N GLY A 195 -31.95 -6.09 -15.17
CA GLY A 195 -32.16 -5.32 -16.39
C GLY A 195 -31.97 -6.13 -17.67
N ARG A 196 -30.97 -7.03 -17.70
CA ARG A 196 -30.74 -7.95 -18.82
C ARG A 196 -31.90 -8.93 -18.98
N GLU A 197 -32.34 -9.56 -17.88
CA GLU A 197 -33.49 -10.47 -17.88
C GLU A 197 -34.76 -9.78 -18.38
N ARG A 198 -35.05 -8.57 -17.87
CA ARG A 198 -36.20 -7.78 -18.34
C ARG A 198 -36.12 -7.44 -19.83
N THR A 199 -34.93 -7.17 -20.33
CA THR A 199 -34.71 -6.89 -21.76
C THR A 199 -34.97 -8.15 -22.61
N THR A 200 -34.54 -9.33 -22.13
CA THR A 200 -34.82 -10.60 -22.83
C THR A 200 -36.30 -10.95 -22.83
N ASP A 201 -37.03 -10.67 -21.75
CA ASP A 201 -38.47 -10.85 -21.67
C ASP A 201 -39.20 -9.96 -22.68
N LEU A 202 -38.88 -8.66 -22.68
CA LEU A 202 -39.48 -7.69 -23.60
C LEU A 202 -39.16 -8.02 -25.06
N GLN A 203 -37.94 -8.49 -25.35
CA GLN A 203 -37.59 -8.93 -26.70
C GLN A 203 -38.42 -10.16 -27.11
N THR A 204 -38.66 -11.08 -26.18
CA THR A 204 -39.50 -12.26 -26.42
C THR A 204 -40.95 -11.86 -26.68
N GLU A 205 -41.51 -10.95 -25.88
CA GLU A 205 -42.85 -10.38 -26.11
C GLU A 205 -42.95 -9.68 -27.47
N LEU A 206 -41.97 -8.85 -27.82
CA LEU A 206 -41.91 -8.16 -29.11
C LEU A 206 -41.92 -9.15 -30.28
N ASN A 207 -41.13 -10.22 -30.18
CA ASN A 207 -41.09 -11.28 -31.19
C ASN A 207 -42.45 -12.00 -31.31
N GLN A 208 -43.14 -12.26 -30.19
CA GLN A 208 -44.47 -12.85 -30.20
C GLN A 208 -45.50 -11.93 -30.88
N TYR A 209 -45.47 -10.61 -30.59
CA TYR A 209 -46.35 -9.65 -31.26
C TYR A 209 -46.04 -9.52 -32.75
N ALA A 210 -44.77 -9.51 -33.13
CA ALA A 210 -44.36 -9.51 -34.53
C ALA A 210 -44.88 -10.74 -35.28
N ALA A 211 -44.81 -11.94 -34.66
CA ALA A 211 -45.36 -13.17 -35.23
C ALA A 211 -46.90 -13.10 -35.39
N LYS A 212 -47.62 -12.63 -34.37
CA LYS A 212 -49.08 -12.42 -34.43
C LYS A 212 -49.47 -11.44 -35.54
N TYR A 213 -48.71 -10.35 -35.69
CA TYR A 213 -48.95 -9.35 -36.74
C TYR A 213 -48.70 -9.94 -38.13
N ALA A 214 -47.62 -10.72 -38.31
CA ALA A 214 -47.34 -11.40 -39.56
C ALA A 214 -48.45 -12.39 -39.95
N GLU A 215 -48.96 -13.16 -38.98
CA GLU A 215 -50.10 -14.06 -39.20
C GLU A 215 -51.35 -13.30 -39.63
N LEU A 216 -51.69 -12.22 -38.93
CA LEU A 216 -52.82 -11.36 -39.27
C LEU A 216 -52.67 -10.76 -40.68
N GLN A 217 -51.48 -10.28 -41.02
CA GLN A 217 -51.18 -9.76 -42.35
C GLN A 217 -51.34 -10.83 -43.43
N ALA A 218 -50.91 -12.06 -43.17
CA ALA A 218 -51.10 -13.18 -44.08
C ALA A 218 -52.59 -13.52 -44.28
N ARG A 219 -53.39 -13.50 -43.21
CA ARG A 219 -54.85 -13.68 -43.29
C ARG A 219 -55.50 -12.60 -44.15
N TYR A 220 -55.18 -11.33 -43.91
CA TYR A 220 -55.68 -10.21 -44.73
C TYR A 220 -55.31 -10.36 -46.21
N ARG A 221 -54.06 -10.74 -46.52
CA ARG A 221 -53.63 -10.97 -47.90
C ARG A 221 -54.40 -12.12 -48.55
N LYS A 222 -54.63 -13.22 -47.82
CA LYS A 222 -55.42 -14.37 -48.29
C LYS A 222 -56.87 -13.98 -48.57
N GLU A 223 -57.50 -13.23 -47.67
CA GLU A 223 -58.86 -12.73 -47.86
C GLU A 223 -58.97 -11.77 -49.04
N ALA A 224 -58.02 -10.83 -49.17
CA ALA A 224 -57.97 -9.90 -50.29
C ALA A 224 -57.83 -10.64 -51.64
N ALA A 225 -56.95 -11.65 -51.71
CA ALA A 225 -56.82 -12.50 -52.89
C ALA A 225 -58.13 -13.27 -53.18
N GLY A 226 -58.79 -13.79 -52.14
CA GLY A 226 -60.08 -14.46 -52.27
C GLY A 226 -61.17 -13.54 -52.83
N ARG A 227 -61.25 -12.28 -52.37
CA ARG A 227 -62.18 -11.27 -52.89
C ARG A 227 -61.89 -10.93 -54.34
N LEU A 228 -60.61 -10.79 -54.72
CA LEU A 228 -60.21 -10.52 -56.09
C LEU A 228 -60.62 -11.66 -57.03
N GLU A 229 -60.38 -12.92 -56.65
CA GLU A 229 -60.80 -14.08 -57.43
C GLU A 229 -62.33 -14.21 -57.53
N ALA A 230 -63.05 -13.91 -56.44
CA ALA A 230 -64.52 -13.85 -56.47
C ALA A 230 -65.03 -12.76 -57.44
N ALA A 231 -64.41 -11.58 -57.42
CA ALA A 231 -64.74 -10.48 -58.34
C ALA A 231 -64.50 -10.88 -59.81
N LYS A 232 -63.35 -11.51 -60.12
CA LYS A 232 -63.05 -12.02 -61.47
C LYS A 232 -64.09 -13.06 -61.94
N ARG A 233 -64.52 -13.97 -61.05
CA ARG A 233 -65.56 -14.97 -61.36
C ARG A 233 -66.91 -14.32 -61.62
N ALA A 234 -67.28 -13.30 -60.83
CA ALA A 234 -68.51 -12.54 -61.02
C ALA A 234 -68.50 -11.83 -62.38
N GLN A 235 -67.42 -11.12 -62.70
CA GLN A 235 -67.25 -10.46 -64.00
C GLN A 235 -67.33 -11.44 -65.16
N ALA A 236 -66.65 -12.59 -65.08
CA ALA A 236 -66.74 -13.62 -66.12
C ALA A 236 -68.15 -14.23 -66.26
N ALA A 237 -68.94 -14.28 -65.19
CA ALA A 237 -70.33 -14.70 -65.23
C ALA A 237 -71.22 -13.64 -65.89
N GLU A 238 -71.01 -12.35 -65.58
CA GLU A 238 -71.67 -11.22 -66.24
C GLU A 238 -71.39 -11.22 -67.74
N ASP A 239 -70.13 -11.37 -68.16
CA ASP A 239 -69.73 -11.46 -69.56
C ASP A 239 -70.43 -12.62 -70.29
N ARG A 240 -70.59 -13.78 -69.63
CA ARG A 240 -71.31 -14.93 -70.18
C ARG A 240 -72.80 -14.63 -70.35
N ILE A 241 -73.43 -13.99 -69.36
CA ILE A 241 -74.83 -13.58 -69.42
C ILE A 241 -75.02 -12.58 -70.57
N GLU A 242 -74.14 -11.58 -70.69
CA GLU A 242 -74.18 -10.60 -71.77
C GLU A 242 -74.06 -11.27 -73.15
N LYS A 243 -73.11 -12.20 -73.31
CA LYS A 243 -72.95 -12.99 -74.54
C LYS A 243 -74.21 -13.80 -74.87
N MET A 244 -74.81 -14.45 -73.88
CA MET A 244 -76.06 -15.19 -74.06
C MET A 244 -77.22 -14.28 -74.46
N ASN A 245 -77.33 -13.10 -73.86
CA ASN A 245 -78.35 -12.10 -74.20
C ASN A 245 -78.16 -11.58 -75.63
N LYS A 246 -76.92 -11.29 -76.06
CA LYS A 246 -76.59 -10.94 -77.45
C LYS A 246 -77.02 -12.04 -78.43
N LEU A 247 -76.71 -13.30 -78.14
CA LEU A 247 -77.13 -14.44 -78.97
C LEU A 247 -78.65 -14.59 -79.02
N ARG A 248 -79.36 -14.41 -77.90
CA ARG A 248 -80.83 -14.40 -77.87
C ARG A 248 -81.40 -13.28 -78.73
N ALA A 249 -80.88 -12.06 -78.62
CA ALA A 249 -81.30 -10.93 -79.43
C ALA A 249 -81.08 -11.18 -80.93
N GLN A 250 -79.92 -11.74 -81.32
CA GLN A 250 -79.64 -12.15 -82.69
C GLN A 250 -80.64 -13.21 -83.19
N LYS A 251 -80.96 -14.22 -82.39
CA LYS A 251 -81.97 -15.24 -82.74
C LYS A 251 -83.37 -14.64 -82.91
N VAL A 252 -83.79 -13.74 -82.01
CA VAL A 252 -85.08 -13.03 -82.11
C VAL A 252 -85.13 -12.20 -83.39
N HIS A 253 -84.07 -11.44 -83.69
CA HIS A 253 -84.00 -10.64 -84.91
C HIS A 253 -83.98 -11.50 -86.18
N ALA A 254 -83.26 -12.63 -86.18
CA ALA A 254 -83.27 -13.59 -87.29
C ALA A 254 -84.66 -14.21 -87.49
N ALA A 255 -85.34 -14.60 -86.41
CA ALA A 255 -86.71 -15.11 -86.46
C ALA A 255 -87.69 -14.05 -86.98
N ALA A 256 -87.55 -12.79 -86.54
CA ALA A 256 -88.35 -11.68 -87.04
C ALA A 256 -88.12 -11.43 -88.54
N LYS A 257 -86.86 -11.47 -89.02
CA LYS A 257 -86.53 -11.40 -90.44
C LYS A 257 -87.15 -12.55 -91.24
N ALA A 258 -87.06 -13.79 -90.74
CA ALA A 258 -87.67 -14.96 -91.39
C ALA A 258 -89.20 -14.85 -91.44
N SER A 259 -89.83 -14.38 -90.36
CA SER A 259 -91.27 -14.11 -90.30
C SER A 259 -91.69 -13.04 -91.32
N ARG A 260 -90.94 -11.94 -91.44
CA ARG A 260 -91.13 -10.90 -92.48
C ARG A 260 -90.97 -11.45 -93.90
N HIS A 261 -90.01 -12.34 -94.13
CA HIS A 261 -89.83 -12.98 -95.43
C HIS A 261 -91.00 -13.91 -95.76
N ASN A 262 -91.48 -14.69 -94.79
CA ASN A 262 -92.63 -15.58 -94.97
C ASN A 262 -93.94 -14.83 -95.20
N THR A 263 -94.15 -13.70 -94.51
CA THR A 263 -95.31 -12.83 -94.74
C THR A 263 -95.25 -12.21 -96.14
N ARG A 264 -94.12 -11.63 -96.55
CA ARG A 264 -93.93 -11.15 -97.93
C ARG A 264 -94.15 -12.23 -98.99
N ARG A 265 -93.68 -13.45 -98.75
CA ARG A 265 -93.87 -14.58 -99.68
C ARG A 265 -95.34 -15.02 -99.75
N ARG A 266 -96.09 -14.93 -98.64
CA ARG A 266 -97.54 -15.16 -98.62
C ARG A 266 -98.31 -14.05 -99.33
N GLU A 267 -97.92 -12.79 -99.13
CA GLU A 267 -98.50 -11.64 -99.84
C GLU A 267 -98.28 -11.79 -101.36
N ALA A 268 -97.05 -12.07 -101.80
CA ALA A 268 -96.76 -12.32 -103.22
C ALA A 268 -97.53 -13.53 -103.80
N SER A 269 -97.72 -14.60 -103.03
CA SER A 269 -98.53 -15.75 -103.47
C SER A 269 -100.03 -15.44 -103.56
N LEU A 270 -100.53 -14.47 -102.78
CA LEU A 270 -101.91 -13.99 -102.86
C LEU A 270 -102.10 -13.08 -104.08
N ASP A 271 -101.11 -12.24 -104.39
CA ASP A 271 -101.10 -11.43 -105.62
C ASP A 271 -101.07 -12.31 -106.88
N ASP A 272 -100.23 -13.36 -106.93
CA ASP A 272 -100.22 -14.33 -108.05
C ASP A 272 -101.54 -15.11 -108.20
N SER A 273 -102.31 -15.24 -107.10
CA SER A 273 -103.63 -15.91 -107.14
C SER A 273 -104.75 -14.98 -107.62
N LEU A 274 -104.53 -13.67 -107.61
CA LEU A 274 -105.48 -12.66 -108.10
C LEU A 274 -105.29 -12.34 -109.59
N GLU A 275 -104.21 -12.78 -110.23
CA GLU A 275 -103.97 -12.64 -111.68
C GLU A 275 -104.57 -13.79 -112.54
N ILE A 276 -105.25 -14.78 -111.93
CA ILE A 276 -105.87 -15.94 -112.63
C ILE A 276 -107.41 -15.82 -112.72
N VAL A 277 -107.96 -14.61 -112.65
CA VAL A 277 -109.39 -14.34 -112.92
C VAL A 277 -109.51 -13.36 -114.07
#